data_AF-A0A4Y7U598-F1
#
_entry.id   AF-A0A4Y7U598-F1
#
_cell.length_a   1.000
_cell.length_b   1.000
_cell.length_c   1.000
_cell.angle_alpha   90.00
_cell.angle_beta   90.00
_cell.angle_gamma   90.00
#
_symmetry.space_group_name_H-M   'P 1'
#
loop_
_entity.id
_entity.type
_entity.pdbx_description
1 polymer ?
#
loop_
_entity_poly.entity_id
_entity_poly.type
_entity_poly.pdbx_seq_one_letter_code
_entity_poly.pdbx_strand_id
1 'polypeptide(L)'
;MLTGFASSAQQKTITGTVSDYKGVLLSGASVKIQQSGKETSANFDGKYTIAAQKGDTLVFSYVGCLSQAQVVGNKNFIKVKLTASPPLPEKFGYNPEIINKKNKKQYLPLKESQIRNIDSVVSKSEPLFIVDGIPVKSGQI
;
A
#
# COMPACT_ATOMS: atom_id res chain seq x y z
N MET A 1 -46.83 14.64 -5.18
CA MET A 1 -46.02 14.15 -4.05
C MET A 1 -44.66 13.72 -4.57
N LEU A 2 -43.57 14.03 -3.85
CA LEU A 2 -42.24 13.51 -4.16
C LEU A 2 -42.00 12.26 -3.32
N THR A 3 -42.31 11.08 -3.86
CA THR A 3 -42.08 9.80 -3.19
C THR A 3 -40.59 9.48 -3.18
N GLY A 4 -39.89 9.85 -2.11
CA GLY A 4 -38.49 9.49 -1.91
C GLY A 4 -38.33 7.99 -1.63
N PHE A 5 -37.59 7.29 -2.49
CA PHE A 5 -37.23 5.90 -2.25
C PHE A 5 -36.17 5.82 -1.13
N ALA A 6 -36.62 5.54 0.09
CA ALA A 6 -35.73 5.20 1.20
C ALA A 6 -35.10 3.82 0.95
N SER A 7 -34.01 3.78 0.18
CA SER A 7 -33.22 2.57 -0.08
C SER A 7 -32.44 2.18 1.18
N SER A 8 -33.13 1.59 2.15
CA SER A 8 -32.50 0.96 3.31
C SER A 8 -31.77 -0.30 2.83
N ALA A 9 -30.44 -0.23 2.74
CA ALA A 9 -29.64 -1.39 2.40
C ALA A 9 -29.78 -2.43 3.54
N GLN A 10 -30.22 -3.65 3.23
CA GLN A 10 -30.46 -4.64 4.28
C GLN A 10 -29.13 -5.18 4.83
N GLN A 11 -28.94 -5.02 6.14
CA GLN A 11 -27.79 -5.56 6.85
C GLN A 11 -27.86 -7.10 6.85
N LYS A 12 -26.75 -7.76 6.49
CA LYS A 12 -26.62 -9.21 6.48
C LYS A 12 -25.34 -9.66 7.19
N THR A 13 -25.35 -10.88 7.71
CA THR A 13 -24.16 -11.47 8.33
C THR A 13 -23.19 -11.94 7.25
N ILE A 14 -21.99 -11.35 7.23
CA ILE A 14 -20.85 -11.80 6.44
C ILE A 14 -19.98 -12.69 7.32
N THR A 15 -19.67 -13.88 6.84
CA THR A 15 -18.65 -14.76 7.43
C THR A 15 -17.49 -14.93 6.46
N GLY A 16 -16.36 -15.42 6.94
CA GLY A 16 -15.21 -15.61 6.08
C GLY A 16 -14.00 -16.19 6.76
N THR A 17 -12.91 -16.28 6.00
CA THR A 17 -11.57 -16.67 6.49
C THR A 17 -10.52 -15.71 5.95
N VAL A 18 -9.66 -15.20 6.83
CA VAL A 18 -8.48 -14.40 6.46
C VAL A 18 -7.24 -15.29 6.48
N SER A 19 -6.42 -15.18 5.43
CA SER A 19 -5.19 -15.95 5.28
C SER A 19 -4.05 -15.08 4.75
N ASP A 20 -2.82 -15.51 5.01
CA ASP A 20 -1.57 -14.91 4.54
C ASP A 20 -1.22 -15.30 3.09
N TYR A 21 -0.21 -14.69 2.48
CA TYR A 21 0.31 -15.05 1.14
C TYR A 21 0.76 -16.53 1.04
N LYS A 22 1.14 -17.16 2.16
CA LYS A 22 1.42 -18.61 2.26
C LYS A 22 0.18 -19.50 2.43
N GLY A 23 -1.01 -18.92 2.61
CA GLY A 23 -2.25 -19.64 2.87
C GLY A 23 -2.47 -20.02 4.35
N VAL A 24 -1.59 -19.58 5.25
CA VAL A 24 -1.74 -19.74 6.70
C VAL A 24 -2.91 -18.89 7.18
N LEU A 25 -3.77 -19.44 8.03
CA LEU A 25 -4.92 -18.74 8.61
C LEU A 25 -4.46 -17.70 9.64
N LEU A 26 -5.01 -16.48 9.56
CA LEU A 26 -4.55 -15.34 10.35
C LEU A 26 -5.48 -15.07 11.53
N SER A 27 -5.13 -15.62 12.70
CA SER A 27 -5.74 -15.24 13.97
C SER A 27 -5.42 -13.78 14.32
N GLY A 28 -6.41 -13.04 14.81
CA GLY A 28 -6.27 -11.63 15.17
C GLY A 28 -6.24 -10.66 13.98
N ALA A 29 -6.53 -11.10 12.75
CA ALA A 29 -6.69 -10.18 11.62
C ALA A 29 -7.90 -9.26 11.81
N SER A 30 -7.70 -7.95 11.65
CA SER A 30 -8.77 -6.94 11.73
C SER A 30 -9.59 -6.93 10.45
N VAL A 31 -10.91 -6.80 10.62
CA VAL A 31 -11.90 -6.72 9.54
C VAL A 31 -12.85 -5.57 9.84
N LYS A 32 -12.72 -4.47 9.10
CA LYS A 32 -13.45 -3.22 9.33
C LYS A 32 -14.29 -2.82 8.12
N ILE A 33 -15.49 -2.30 8.32
CA ILE A 33 -16.26 -1.65 7.23
C ILE A 33 -15.68 -0.24 7.02
N GLN A 34 -15.16 0.06 5.82
CA GLN A 34 -14.43 1.32 5.54
C GLN A 34 -15.22 2.58 5.89
N GLN A 35 -16.54 2.57 5.64
CA GLN A 35 -17.44 3.70 5.85
C GLN A 35 -18.14 3.69 7.22
N SER A 36 -17.81 2.74 8.11
CA SER A 36 -18.47 2.58 9.41
C SER A 36 -17.46 2.43 10.55
N GLY A 37 -17.92 2.67 11.78
CA GLY A 37 -17.17 2.34 12.99
C GLY A 37 -17.14 0.85 13.32
N LYS A 38 -17.86 0.01 12.56
CA LYS A 38 -17.94 -1.44 12.79
C LYS A 38 -16.67 -2.15 12.36
N GLU A 39 -16.08 -2.86 13.32
CA GLU A 39 -14.90 -3.71 13.15
C GLU A 39 -15.10 -5.03 13.91
N THR A 40 -14.43 -6.08 13.47
CA THR A 40 -14.29 -7.36 14.18
C THR A 40 -12.88 -7.90 13.96
N SER A 41 -12.49 -8.92 14.73
CA SER A 41 -11.21 -9.60 14.60
C SER A 41 -11.41 -11.08 14.31
N ALA A 42 -10.54 -11.66 13.48
CA ALA A 42 -10.55 -13.08 13.19
C ALA A 42 -10.12 -13.91 14.42
N ASN A 43 -10.76 -15.06 14.61
CA ASN A 43 -10.46 -16.00 15.70
C ASN A 43 -9.24 -16.89 15.38
N PHE A 44 -8.92 -17.83 16.28
CA PHE A 44 -7.80 -18.77 16.14
C PHE A 44 -7.75 -19.57 14.82
N ASP A 45 -8.89 -19.77 14.16
CA ASP A 45 -9.01 -20.48 12.86
C ASP A 45 -9.04 -19.49 11.66
N GLY A 46 -8.63 -18.24 11.88
CA GLY A 46 -8.70 -17.16 10.89
C GLY A 46 -10.13 -16.79 10.46
N LYS A 47 -11.16 -17.30 11.15
CA LYS A 47 -12.58 -17.06 10.83
C LYS A 47 -13.08 -15.77 11.46
N TYR A 48 -13.89 -15.02 10.73
CA TYR A 48 -14.54 -13.79 11.21
C TYR A 48 -16.04 -13.78 10.88
N THR A 49 -16.78 -12.95 11.62
CA THR A 49 -18.21 -12.69 11.42
C THR A 49 -18.48 -11.20 11.62
N ILE A 50 -19.02 -10.52 10.61
CA ILE A 50 -19.35 -9.09 10.66
C ILE A 50 -20.70 -8.80 10.00
N ALA A 51 -21.49 -7.90 10.57
CA ALA A 51 -22.78 -7.50 10.03
C ALA A 51 -22.65 -6.26 9.12
N ALA A 52 -22.73 -6.48 7.81
CA ALA A 52 -22.49 -5.48 6.76
C ALA A 52 -23.60 -5.49 5.70
N GLN A 53 -23.71 -4.44 4.91
CA GLN A 53 -24.67 -4.28 3.82
C GLN A 53 -24.03 -4.65 2.48
N LYS A 54 -24.85 -5.00 1.47
CA LYS A 54 -24.34 -5.16 0.10
C LYS A 54 -23.86 -3.80 -0.44
N GLY A 55 -22.66 -3.76 -0.98
CA GLY A 55 -21.98 -2.52 -1.41
C GLY A 55 -20.98 -1.98 -0.39
N ASP A 56 -21.04 -2.39 0.88
CA ASP A 56 -20.03 -2.03 1.87
C ASP A 56 -18.64 -2.52 1.43
N THR A 57 -17.60 -1.73 1.71
CA THR A 57 -16.22 -2.16 1.53
C THR A 57 -15.65 -2.65 2.86
N LEU A 58 -15.28 -3.93 2.93
CA LEU A 58 -14.56 -4.52 4.04
C LEU A 58 -13.06 -4.36 3.82
N VAL A 59 -12.37 -3.75 4.79
CA VAL A 59 -10.91 -3.61 4.83
C VAL A 59 -10.37 -4.65 5.80
N PHE A 60 -9.44 -5.45 5.31
CA PHE A 60 -8.76 -6.52 6.02
C PHE A 60 -7.32 -6.09 6.28
N SER A 61 -6.86 -6.17 7.52
CA SER A 61 -5.49 -5.79 7.89
C SER A 61 -4.89 -6.76 8.92
N TYR A 62 -3.57 -6.93 8.83
CA TYR A 62 -2.79 -7.73 9.78
C TYR A 62 -1.37 -7.20 9.85
N VAL A 63 -0.69 -7.40 10.99
CA VAL A 63 0.68 -6.91 11.20
C VAL A 63 1.63 -7.56 10.17
N GLY A 64 2.44 -6.75 9.50
CA GLY A 64 3.35 -7.22 8.45
C GLY A 64 2.67 -7.58 7.12
N CYS A 65 1.37 -7.32 6.95
CA CYS A 65 0.64 -7.51 5.69
C CYS A 65 0.17 -6.19 5.08
N LEU A 66 0.02 -6.15 3.76
CA LEU A 66 -0.70 -5.09 3.06
C LEU A 66 -2.20 -5.25 3.31
N SER A 67 -2.85 -4.16 3.72
CA SER A 67 -4.30 -4.12 3.87
C SER A 67 -4.99 -4.33 2.51
N GLN A 68 -6.05 -5.13 2.50
CA GLN A 68 -6.85 -5.38 1.30
C GLN A 68 -8.29 -4.91 1.51
N ALA A 69 -8.88 -4.29 0.49
CA ALA A 69 -10.28 -3.89 0.48
C ALA A 69 -11.10 -4.83 -0.42
N GLN A 70 -12.28 -5.24 0.02
CA GLN A 70 -13.18 -6.11 -0.74
C GLN A 70 -14.64 -5.64 -0.58
N VAL A 71 -15.35 -5.52 -1.69
CA VAL A 71 -16.76 -5.08 -1.70
C VAL A 71 -17.68 -6.26 -1.37
N VAL A 72 -18.64 -6.04 -0.48
CA VAL A 72 -19.68 -7.03 -0.11
C VAL A 72 -20.65 -7.20 -1.27
N GLY A 73 -20.50 -8.30 -2.01
CA GLY A 73 -21.41 -8.70 -3.09
C GLY A 73 -22.65 -9.46 -2.62
N ASN A 74 -23.21 -10.27 -3.52
CA ASN A 74 -24.39 -11.10 -3.22
C ASN A 74 -24.08 -12.23 -2.22
N LYS A 75 -22.86 -12.79 -2.25
CA LYS A 75 -22.44 -13.88 -1.34
C LYS A 75 -22.33 -13.38 0.10
N ASN A 76 -22.61 -14.26 1.06
CA ASN A 76 -22.46 -13.98 2.50
C ASN A 76 -21.12 -14.51 3.05
N PHE A 77 -20.35 -15.22 2.23
CA PHE A 77 -19.06 -15.80 2.60
C PHE A 77 -17.95 -15.24 1.71
N ILE A 78 -16.88 -14.73 2.33
CA ILE A 78 -15.74 -14.12 1.64
C ILE A 78 -14.43 -14.73 2.19
N LYS A 79 -13.57 -15.26 1.31
CA LYS A 79 -12.19 -15.61 1.66
C LYS A 79 -11.26 -14.49 1.21
N VAL A 80 -10.32 -14.12 2.06
CA VAL A 80 -9.31 -13.09 1.76
C VAL A 80 -7.91 -13.66 1.96
N LYS A 81 -7.01 -13.33 1.04
CA LYS A 81 -5.61 -13.75 1.05
C LYS A 81 -4.72 -12.50 1.01
N LEU A 82 -4.32 -12.05 2.19
CA LEU A 82 -3.45 -10.90 2.36
C LEU A 82 -2.09 -11.12 1.68
N THR A 83 -1.41 -10.04 1.36
CA THR A 83 -0.08 -10.04 0.76
C THR A 83 0.92 -9.53 1.80
N ALA A 84 2.13 -10.08 1.83
CA ALA A 84 3.19 -9.55 2.69
C ALA A 84 3.38 -8.06 2.43
N SER A 85 3.49 -7.25 3.50
CA SER A 85 4.08 -5.92 3.38
C SER A 85 5.57 -6.12 3.08
N PRO A 86 6.15 -5.38 2.11
CA PRO A 86 7.59 -5.26 2.07
C PRO A 86 8.06 -4.67 3.42
N PRO A 87 9.25 -5.06 3.93
CA PRO A 87 9.85 -4.35 5.04
C PRO A 87 10.02 -2.89 4.64
N LEU A 88 9.61 -1.96 5.51
CA LEU A 88 9.90 -0.54 5.32
C LEU A 88 11.42 -0.39 5.24
N PRO A 89 12.00 0.15 4.15
CA PRO A 89 13.44 0.29 4.06
C PRO A 89 13.95 1.14 5.23
N GLU A 90 14.79 0.49 6.04
CA GLU A 90 15.47 1.08 7.18
C GLU A 90 16.28 2.31 6.74
N LYS A 91 16.22 3.36 7.56
CA LYS A 91 16.47 4.73 7.10
C LYS A 91 17.97 5.03 6.94
N PHE A 92 18.54 4.62 5.81
CA PHE A 92 19.73 5.22 5.22
C PHE A 92 19.38 5.94 3.91
N GLY A 93 18.95 7.20 4.03
CA GLY A 93 18.88 8.18 2.93
C GLY A 93 18.10 7.78 1.66
N TYR A 94 16.79 8.02 1.63
CA TYR A 94 16.01 7.92 0.39
C TYR A 94 16.36 9.06 -0.58
N ASN A 95 17.11 8.77 -1.65
CA ASN A 95 17.07 9.56 -2.88
C ASN A 95 16.18 8.83 -3.91
N PRO A 96 15.00 9.35 -4.30
CA PRO A 96 13.97 8.56 -4.98
C PRO A 96 14.22 8.24 -6.47
N GLU A 97 15.38 8.58 -7.03
CA GLU A 97 15.59 8.63 -8.49
C GLU A 97 16.07 7.32 -9.14
N ILE A 98 16.59 6.34 -8.39
CA ILE A 98 17.20 5.12 -8.99
C ILE A 98 16.22 3.93 -9.05
N ILE A 99 15.02 4.13 -9.60
CA ILE A 99 14.19 3.00 -10.08
C ILE A 99 14.50 2.74 -11.56
N ASN A 100 15.74 2.37 -11.86
CA ASN A 100 16.32 2.36 -13.22
C ASN A 100 15.35 1.75 -14.26
N LYS A 101 14.76 2.63 -15.07
CA LYS A 101 13.64 2.32 -15.95
C LYS A 101 14.15 1.73 -17.30
N LYS A 102 14.58 0.45 -17.32
CA LYS A 102 14.97 -0.36 -18.51
C LYS A 102 13.85 -1.30 -19.04
N ASN A 103 12.63 -0.83 -19.22
CA ASN A 103 11.54 -1.65 -19.75
C ASN A 103 11.31 -3.03 -19.05
N LYS A 104 11.41 -3.28 -17.73
CA LYS A 104 11.74 -2.49 -16.51
C LYS A 104 11.23 -1.04 -16.50
N LYS A 105 10.07 -0.73 -17.13
CA LYS A 105 9.42 0.62 -17.20
C LYS A 105 10.30 1.67 -17.98
N GLN A 106 9.86 2.89 -18.36
CA GLN A 106 10.75 3.92 -19.02
C GLN A 106 10.63 5.37 -18.41
N TYR A 107 11.72 6.07 -17.99
CA TYR A 107 11.68 7.48 -17.53
C TYR A 107 11.90 8.39 -18.75
N LEU A 108 10.96 9.29 -19.04
CA LEU A 108 11.15 10.31 -20.07
C LEU A 108 12.01 11.42 -19.47
N PRO A 109 12.98 11.99 -20.21
CA PRO A 109 13.68 13.18 -19.75
C PRO A 109 12.65 14.31 -19.55
N LEU A 110 12.71 14.98 -18.39
CA LEU A 110 11.95 16.20 -18.18
C LEU A 110 12.43 17.22 -19.21
N LYS A 111 11.50 17.68 -20.06
CA LYS A 111 11.82 18.67 -21.09
C LYS A 111 11.93 20.02 -20.40
N GLU A 112 13.17 20.43 -20.12
CA GLU A 112 13.53 21.70 -19.50
C GLU A 112 12.77 22.85 -20.16
N SER A 113 11.75 23.35 -19.45
CA SER A 113 10.87 24.40 -19.94
C SER A 113 11.44 25.73 -19.48
N GLN A 114 12.52 26.13 -20.17
CA GLN A 114 13.26 27.39 -20.09
C GLN A 114 12.63 28.45 -19.16
N ILE A 115 12.99 28.41 -17.88
CA ILE A 115 12.73 29.55 -16.98
C ILE A 115 13.72 30.64 -17.40
N ARG A 116 13.18 31.70 -18.01
CA ARG A 116 13.98 32.85 -18.45
C ARG A 116 14.68 33.47 -17.24
N ASN A 117 15.99 33.71 -17.38
CA ASN A 117 16.83 34.53 -16.51
C ASN A 117 17.21 33.95 -15.13
N ILE A 118 17.91 32.81 -15.12
CA ILE A 118 19.06 32.60 -14.22
C ILE A 118 20.22 31.97 -14.99
N ASP A 119 21.41 32.57 -14.91
CA ASP A 119 22.61 32.03 -15.54
C ASP A 119 23.00 30.68 -14.91
N SER A 120 23.21 29.68 -15.76
CA SER A 120 23.42 28.30 -15.33
C SER A 120 24.82 28.10 -14.75
N VAL A 121 24.97 28.32 -13.44
CA VAL A 121 26.17 27.89 -12.71
C VAL A 121 26.19 26.36 -12.64
N VAL A 122 26.79 25.75 -13.66
CA VAL A 122 27.12 24.32 -13.70
C VAL A 122 28.19 24.05 -12.65
N SER A 123 27.75 23.78 -11.42
CA SER A 123 28.64 23.29 -10.37
C SER A 123 29.02 21.84 -10.70
N LYS A 124 30.20 21.67 -11.27
CA LYS A 124 30.81 20.38 -11.61
C LYS A 124 31.26 19.67 -10.32
N SER A 125 30.32 19.26 -9.47
CA SER A 125 30.60 18.54 -8.23
C SER A 125 30.89 17.06 -8.52
N GLU A 126 32.13 16.77 -8.89
CA GLU A 126 32.65 15.40 -8.95
C GLU A 126 32.54 14.74 -7.56
N PRO A 127 32.10 13.49 -7.45
CA PRO A 127 31.97 12.82 -6.16
C PRO A 127 33.34 12.56 -5.53
N LEU A 128 33.45 12.85 -4.23
CA LEU A 128 34.57 12.43 -3.40
C LEU A 128 34.33 10.99 -2.94
N PHE A 129 35.34 10.13 -3.09
CA PHE A 129 35.36 8.78 -2.55
C PHE A 129 36.11 8.79 -1.22
N ILE A 130 35.76 7.88 -0.31
CA ILE A 130 36.46 7.73 0.97
C ILE A 130 37.26 6.44 0.91
N VAL A 131 38.59 6.55 1.01
CA VAL A 131 39.51 5.43 1.20
C VAL A 131 40.20 5.65 2.53
N ASP A 132 40.20 4.64 3.40
CA ASP A 132 40.80 4.66 4.75
C ASP A 132 40.43 5.88 5.62
N GLY A 133 39.20 6.40 5.43
CA GLY A 133 38.65 7.51 6.21
C GLY A 133 39.01 8.92 5.71
N ILE A 134 39.76 9.04 4.63
CA ILE A 134 40.16 10.34 4.03
C ILE A 134 39.41 10.55 2.71
N PRO A 135 38.77 11.72 2.48
CA PRO A 135 38.06 12.00 1.23
C PRO A 135 39.04 12.36 0.09
N VAL A 136 38.99 11.60 -1.02
CA VAL A 136 39.83 11.76 -2.21
C VAL A 136 39.00 11.97 -3.48
N LYS A 137 39.52 12.72 -4.45
CA LYS A 137 38.84 13.00 -5.73
C LYS A 137 39.00 11.83 -6.71
N SER A 138 37.99 11.65 -7.57
CA SER A 138 37.84 10.52 -8.51
C SER A 138 38.97 10.26 -9.53
N GLY A 139 40.04 11.08 -9.56
CA GLY A 139 41.11 11.00 -10.56
C GLY A 139 42.51 10.72 -9.99
N GLN A 140 42.62 10.22 -8.75
CA GLN A 140 43.90 9.89 -8.09
C GLN A 140 43.90 8.53 -7.37
N ILE A 141 43.11 7.57 -7.88
CA ILE A 141 43.20 6.14 -7.53
C ILE A 141 43.94 5.38 -8.64
#